data_AF-A0A5B9QXL2-F1
#
_entry.id   AF-A0A5B9QXL2-F1
#
_cell.length_a   1.000
_cell.length_b   1.000
_cell.length_c   1.000
_cell.angle_alpha   90.00
_cell.angle_beta   90.00
_cell.angle_gamma   90.00
#
_symmetry.space_group_name_H-M   'P 1'
#
loop_
_entity.id
_entity.type
_entity.pdbx_description
1 polymer ?
#
loop_
_entity_poly.entity_id
_entity_poly.type
_entity_poly.pdbx_seq_one_letter_code
_entity_poly.pdbx_strand_id
1 'polypeptide(L)'
;MIEPGAKLDIQYPCCTLVETLNEFRLRRIHVQSVRDLVASPLTPEEYLHRPFVRRSRWLVIGFDEVAGAMRKFYLGSSRELCRPGLMRLGLYEPGATAPYAIVSRPFLETRRDRLLLAAVLMRQSESENDLAGLRLRILADDLQLRPTA
;
A
#
# COMPACT_ATOMS: atom_id res chain seq x y z
N MET A 1 -14.14 10.27 8.64
CA MET A 1 -13.00 10.06 7.72
C MET A 1 -11.75 10.49 8.46
N ILE A 2 -10.59 9.85 8.30
CA ILE A 2 -9.35 10.31 8.95
C ILE A 2 -8.78 11.45 8.11
N GLU A 3 -8.46 12.58 8.75
CA GLU A 3 -8.06 13.81 8.09
C GLU A 3 -6.69 14.31 8.60
N PRO A 4 -5.93 15.06 7.79
CA PRO A 4 -4.74 15.79 8.26
C PRO A 4 -5.04 16.64 9.51
N GLY A 5 -4.13 16.65 10.47
CA GLY A 5 -4.27 17.36 11.75
C GLY A 5 -4.98 16.56 12.84
N ALA A 6 -5.65 15.46 12.51
CA ALA A 6 -6.31 14.62 13.49
C ALA A 6 -5.31 13.88 14.40
N LYS A 7 -5.75 13.57 15.63
CA LYS A 7 -5.11 12.56 16.47
C LYS A 7 -5.77 11.21 16.25
N LEU A 8 -4.96 10.17 16.08
CA LEU A 8 -5.41 8.83 15.81
C LEU A 8 -4.74 7.85 16.77
N ASP A 9 -5.57 7.16 17.55
CA ASP A 9 -5.16 6.10 18.45
C ASP A 9 -5.52 4.74 17.83
N ILE A 10 -4.50 3.94 17.49
CA ILE A 10 -4.68 2.63 16.86
C ILE A 10 -3.75 1.57 17.45
N GLN A 11 -4.24 0.34 17.57
CA GLN A 11 -3.40 -0.82 17.82
C GLN A 11 -2.77 -1.25 16.51
N TYR A 12 -1.47 -0.97 16.37
CA TYR A 12 -0.69 -1.27 15.16
C TYR A 12 0.31 -2.40 15.42
N PRO A 13 0.55 -3.30 14.44
CA PRO A 13 1.44 -4.42 14.64
C PRO A 13 2.88 -3.98 14.94
N CYS A 14 3.52 -4.72 15.84
CA CYS A 14 4.93 -4.53 16.19
C CYS A 14 5.87 -5.10 15.13
N CYS A 15 5.41 -6.09 14.37
CA CYS A 15 6.15 -6.75 13.31
C CYS A 15 5.71 -6.24 11.93
N THR A 16 6.59 -6.41 10.95
CA THR A 16 6.37 -5.94 9.59
C THR A 16 6.18 -7.07 8.58
N LEU A 17 5.90 -8.28 9.04
CA LEU A 17 5.68 -9.44 8.19
C LEU A 17 4.18 -9.78 8.19
N VAL A 18 3.58 -9.74 7.01
CA VAL A 18 2.13 -9.83 6.78
C VAL A 18 1.47 -11.07 7.39
N GLU A 19 2.17 -12.19 7.50
CA GLU A 19 1.66 -13.45 8.03
C GLU A 19 1.79 -13.57 9.56
N THR A 20 2.57 -12.71 10.21
CA THR A 20 2.91 -12.84 11.64
C THR A 20 2.41 -11.66 12.46
N LEU A 21 1.33 -11.00 12.03
CA LEU A 21 0.72 -9.88 12.77
C LEU A 21 -0.02 -10.38 14.01
N ASN A 22 0.71 -10.82 15.02
CA ASN A 22 0.19 -11.37 16.28
C ASN A 22 0.30 -10.37 17.45
N GLU A 23 1.34 -9.55 17.44
CA GLU A 23 1.64 -8.57 18.48
C GLU A 23 1.29 -7.16 18.03
N PHE A 24 0.48 -6.48 18.83
CA PHE A 24 0.02 -5.12 18.57
C PHE A 24 0.38 -4.21 19.74
N ARG A 25 0.71 -2.96 19.41
CA ARG A 25 0.93 -1.90 20.39
C ARG A 25 0.08 -0.70 20.06
N LEU A 26 -0.46 -0.05 21.09
CA LEU A 26 -1.13 1.23 20.93
C LEU A 26 -0.14 2.25 20.37
N ARG A 27 -0.54 2.91 19.28
CA ARG A 27 0.14 4.04 18.66
C ARG A 27 -0.75 5.25 18.76
N ARG A 28 -0.17 6.38 19.14
CA ARG A 28 -0.81 7.69 19.13
C ARG A 28 -0.17 8.50 18.03
N ILE A 29 -0.95 8.82 17.02
CA ILE A 29 -0.46 9.36 15.75
C ILE A 29 -1.07 10.73 15.54
N HIS A 30 -0.22 11.73 15.38
CA HIS A 30 -0.62 13.00 14.79
C HIS A 30 -0.58 12.88 13.28
N VAL A 31 -1.75 12.84 12.65
CA VAL A 31 -1.89 12.63 11.20
C VAL A 31 -1.38 13.87 10.47
N GLN A 32 -0.37 13.70 9.62
CA GLN A 32 0.12 14.77 8.75
C GLN A 32 -0.54 14.69 7.37
N SER A 33 -0.67 13.49 6.82
CA SER A 33 -1.30 13.28 5.52
C SER A 33 -1.95 11.91 5.44
N VAL A 34 -3.02 11.82 4.65
CA VAL A 34 -3.71 10.58 4.33
C VAL A 34 -3.67 10.37 2.83
N ARG A 35 -3.24 9.18 2.39
CA ARG A 35 -3.19 8.79 0.99
C ARG A 35 -4.13 7.64 0.73
N ASP A 36 -4.96 7.80 -0.30
CA ASP A 36 -5.78 6.76 -0.89
C ASP A 36 -4.98 6.03 -1.97
N LEU A 37 -4.64 4.76 -1.77
CA LEU A 37 -3.86 3.96 -2.72
C LEU A 37 -4.67 3.45 -3.92
N VAL A 38 -5.98 3.69 -3.94
CA VAL A 38 -6.79 3.51 -5.15
C VAL A 38 -6.60 4.71 -6.09
N ALA A 39 -6.72 5.93 -5.57
CA ALA A 39 -6.61 7.17 -6.35
C ALA A 39 -5.15 7.62 -6.59
N SER A 40 -4.26 7.31 -5.66
CA SER A 40 -2.83 7.64 -5.70
C SER A 40 -2.01 6.38 -5.42
N PRO A 41 -1.90 5.47 -6.40
CA PRO A 41 -1.24 4.17 -6.23
C PRO A 41 0.26 4.32 -6.01
N LEU A 42 0.90 3.31 -5.41
CA LEU A 42 2.34 3.29 -5.14
C LEU A 42 3.15 3.20 -6.43
N THR A 43 4.33 3.82 -6.45
CA THR A 43 5.35 3.52 -7.45
C THR A 43 6.05 2.20 -7.14
N PRO A 44 6.71 1.56 -8.13
CA PRO A 44 7.58 0.40 -7.90
C PRO A 44 8.64 0.66 -6.82
N GLU A 45 9.34 1.80 -6.89
CA GLU A 45 10.33 2.21 -5.91
C GLU A 45 9.73 2.32 -4.49
N GLU A 46 8.60 3.02 -4.35
CA GLU A 46 7.90 3.13 -3.06
C GLU A 46 7.49 1.76 -2.50
N TYR A 47 7.16 0.82 -3.38
CA TYR A 47 6.79 -0.53 -2.99
C TYR A 47 8.00 -1.31 -2.46
N LEU A 48 9.11 -1.26 -3.19
CA LEU A 48 10.35 -2.02 -2.93
C LEU A 48 11.08 -1.54 -1.67
N HIS A 49 11.03 -0.25 -1.35
CA HIS A 49 11.65 0.30 -0.13
C HIS A 49 10.93 -0.04 1.17
N ARG A 50 9.77 -0.70 1.12
CA ARG A 50 8.94 -0.93 2.30
C ARG A 50 8.96 -2.40 2.71
N PRO A 51 8.93 -2.69 4.03
CA PRO A 51 8.85 -4.06 4.51
C PRO A 51 7.53 -4.74 4.10
N PHE A 52 7.45 -6.07 4.29
CA PHE A 52 6.31 -6.91 3.92
C PHE A 52 5.09 -6.74 4.83
N VAL A 53 4.77 -5.50 5.19
CA VAL A 53 3.58 -5.17 5.97
C VAL A 53 2.33 -5.47 5.15
N ARG A 54 1.22 -5.63 5.85
CA ARG A 54 -0.10 -5.56 5.24
C ARG A 54 -0.30 -4.17 4.61
N ARG A 55 -0.71 -4.12 3.34
CA ARG A 55 -0.84 -2.87 2.57
C ARG A 55 -2.27 -2.75 2.08
N SER A 56 -3.05 -1.96 2.80
CA SER A 56 -4.45 -1.64 2.51
C SER A 56 -4.58 -0.28 1.82
N ARG A 57 -5.77 0.04 1.29
CA ARG A 57 -6.15 1.35 0.75
C ARG A 57 -5.50 2.58 1.39
N TRP A 58 -5.68 2.71 2.71
CA TRP A 58 -5.40 3.96 3.38
C TRP A 58 -4.01 3.93 4.00
N LEU A 59 -3.14 4.82 3.53
CA LEU A 59 -1.81 5.04 4.05
C LEU A 59 -1.77 6.38 4.78
N VAL A 60 -1.55 6.35 6.08
CA VAL A 60 -1.32 7.53 6.91
C VAL A 60 0.17 7.79 7.03
N ILE A 61 0.57 9.05 6.92
CA ILE A 61 1.88 9.54 7.35
C ILE A 61 1.63 10.47 8.53
N GLY A 62 2.32 10.25 9.63
CA GLY A 62 2.12 11.01 10.85
C GLY A 62 3.24 10.83 11.86
N PHE A 63 3.25 11.71 12.86
CA PHE A 63 4.17 11.64 13.97
C PHE A 63 3.65 10.63 15.00
N ASP A 64 4.41 9.57 15.24
CA ASP A 64 4.13 8.54 16.26
C ASP A 64 4.66 9.03 17.60
N GLU A 65 3.78 9.51 18.49
CA GLU A 65 4.17 10.02 19.82
C GLU A 65 4.92 8.96 20.63
N VAL A 66 4.58 7.67 20.45
CA VAL A 66 5.18 6.56 21.19
C VAL A 66 6.59 6.25 20.71
N ALA A 67 6.86 6.43 19.41
CA ALA A 67 8.19 6.23 18.84
C ALA A 67 9.03 7.50 18.75
N GLY A 68 8.43 8.69 18.92
CA GLY A 68 9.08 9.98 18.76
C GLY A 68 9.52 10.29 17.32
N ALA A 69 8.86 9.75 16.31
CA ALA A 69 9.31 9.85 14.92
C ALA A 69 8.17 9.87 13.89
N MET A 70 8.46 10.44 12.72
CA MET A 70 7.58 10.37 11.55
C MET A 70 7.56 8.96 10.97
N ARG A 71 6.37 8.39 10.82
CA ARG A 71 6.19 7.01 10.33
C ARG A 71 5.01 6.92 9.37
N LYS A 72 5.00 5.81 8.61
CA LYS A 72 3.94 5.49 7.66
C LYS A 72 3.14 4.29 8.18
N PHE A 73 1.82 4.39 8.16
CA PHE A 73 0.88 3.41 8.72
C PHE A 73 -0.15 3.02 7.66
N TYR A 74 -0.17 1.75 7.27
CA TYR A 74 -1.27 1.22 6.46
C TYR A 74 -2.41 0.85 7.40
N LEU A 75 -3.49 1.64 7.37
CA LEU A 75 -4.55 1.55 8.38
C LEU A 75 -5.21 0.18 8.47
N GLY A 76 -5.33 -0.55 7.35
CA GLY A 76 -5.83 -1.93 7.33
C GLY A 76 -4.95 -2.95 8.06
N SER A 77 -3.74 -2.55 8.48
CA SER A 77 -2.89 -3.33 9.37
C SER A 77 -3.27 -3.17 10.84
N SER A 78 -4.05 -2.15 11.22
CA SER A 78 -4.49 -1.97 12.60
C SER A 78 -5.59 -2.96 12.96
N ARG A 79 -5.79 -3.21 14.25
CA ARG A 79 -6.88 -4.08 14.72
C ARG A 79 -8.25 -3.49 14.40
N GLU A 80 -8.41 -2.19 14.62
CA GLU A 80 -9.68 -1.47 14.51
C GLU A 80 -10.14 -1.33 13.06
N LEU A 81 -9.18 -1.16 12.15
CA LEU A 81 -9.44 -0.86 10.74
C LEU A 81 -9.05 -2.02 9.83
N CYS A 82 -8.87 -3.21 10.39
CA CYS A 82 -8.48 -4.44 9.72
C CYS A 82 -9.27 -4.66 8.42
N ARG A 83 -8.58 -4.63 7.28
CA ARG A 83 -9.17 -4.83 5.95
C ARG A 83 -8.21 -5.61 5.05
N PRO A 84 -8.71 -6.48 4.15
CA PRO A 84 -7.87 -7.09 3.12
C PRO A 84 -7.09 -6.03 2.34
N GLY A 85 -5.80 -6.25 2.20
CA GLY A 85 -4.80 -5.46 1.49
C GLY A 85 -4.31 -6.20 0.26
N LEU A 86 -5.26 -6.51 -0.60
CA LEU A 86 -5.01 -7.01 -1.94
C LEU A 86 -4.35 -5.91 -2.76
N MET A 87 -3.39 -6.27 -3.59
CA MET A 87 -2.74 -5.33 -4.49
C MET A 87 -2.77 -5.83 -5.91
N ARG A 88 -2.79 -4.90 -6.87
CA ARG A 88 -2.64 -5.20 -8.30
C ARG A 88 -1.64 -4.27 -8.95
N LEU A 89 -1.16 -4.70 -10.11
CA LEU A 89 -0.41 -3.87 -11.04
C LEU A 89 -1.36 -3.25 -12.05
N GLY A 90 -1.26 -1.94 -12.19
CA GLY A 90 -1.95 -1.19 -13.24
C GLY A 90 -0.96 -0.36 -14.05
N LEU A 91 -1.29 -0.16 -15.32
CA LEU A 91 -0.65 0.81 -16.20
C LEU A 91 -1.41 2.12 -16.14
N TYR A 92 -0.70 3.23 -15.97
CA TYR A 92 -1.27 4.57 -15.83
C TYR A 92 -0.66 5.50 -16.84
N GLU A 93 -1.48 6.37 -17.43
CA GLU A 93 -0.96 7.54 -18.12
C GLU A 93 -0.32 8.52 -17.11
N PRO A 94 0.63 9.37 -17.53
CA PRO A 94 1.20 10.38 -16.66
C PRO A 94 0.13 11.31 -16.08
N GLY A 95 0.00 11.32 -14.74
CA GLY A 95 -0.97 12.17 -14.03
C GLY A 95 -2.36 11.55 -13.85
N ALA A 96 -2.63 10.37 -14.44
CA ALA A 96 -3.91 9.69 -14.26
C ALA A 96 -4.11 9.18 -12.83
N THR A 97 -5.34 9.30 -12.34
CA THR A 97 -5.78 8.77 -11.03
C THR A 97 -6.43 7.39 -11.13
N ALA A 98 -6.64 6.89 -12.35
CA ALA A 98 -7.22 5.58 -12.64
C ALA A 98 -6.33 4.82 -13.63
N PRO A 99 -6.27 3.48 -13.56
CA PRO A 99 -5.46 2.69 -14.46
C PRO A 99 -6.06 2.68 -15.87
N TYR A 100 -5.21 2.83 -16.88
CA TYR A 100 -5.55 2.50 -18.27
C TYR A 100 -5.85 1.01 -18.41
N ALA A 101 -5.04 0.16 -17.77
CA ALA A 101 -5.24 -1.29 -17.76
C ALA A 101 -4.72 -1.91 -16.46
N ILE A 102 -5.41 -2.95 -15.98
CA ILE A 102 -4.92 -3.83 -14.91
C ILE A 102 -4.20 -5.01 -15.55
N VAL A 103 -2.92 -5.18 -15.23
CA VAL A 103 -2.02 -6.12 -15.93
C VAL A 103 -1.58 -7.28 -15.07
N SER A 104 -2.19 -7.47 -13.90
CA SER A 104 -1.92 -8.61 -13.03
C SER A 104 -3.20 -9.20 -12.44
N ARG A 105 -3.09 -10.46 -12.01
CA ARG A 105 -3.98 -11.00 -10.98
C ARG A 105 -3.87 -10.21 -9.67
N PRO A 106 -4.82 -10.36 -8.74
CA PRO A 106 -4.65 -9.92 -7.35
C PRO A 106 -3.44 -10.59 -6.70
N PHE A 107 -2.62 -9.81 -6.00
CA PHE A 107 -1.59 -10.27 -5.08
C PHE A 107 -2.15 -10.26 -3.66
N LEU A 108 -2.22 -11.45 -3.06
CA LEU A 108 -2.73 -11.70 -1.73
C LEU A 108 -1.76 -11.22 -0.64
N GLU A 109 -2.25 -11.23 0.58
CA GLU A 109 -1.52 -10.83 1.79
C GLU A 109 -0.59 -11.93 2.31
N THR A 110 0.17 -12.57 1.42
CA THR A 110 1.11 -13.63 1.78
C THR A 110 2.54 -13.17 1.53
N ARG A 111 3.50 -13.70 2.29
CA ARG A 111 4.92 -13.42 2.06
C ARG A 111 5.32 -13.79 0.64
N ARG A 112 4.80 -14.91 0.13
CA ARG A 112 5.03 -15.39 -1.23
C ARG A 112 4.58 -14.37 -2.28
N ASP A 113 3.36 -13.84 -2.15
CA ASP A 113 2.85 -12.87 -3.12
C ASP A 113 3.56 -11.51 -3.01
N ARG A 114 3.97 -11.11 -1.81
CA ARG A 114 4.78 -9.88 -1.64
C ARG A 114 6.16 -10.01 -2.31
N LEU A 115 6.80 -11.16 -2.21
CA LEU A 115 8.05 -11.49 -2.88
C LEU A 115 7.88 -11.58 -4.40
N LEU A 116 6.82 -12.26 -4.86
CA LEU A 116 6.54 -12.36 -6.29
C LEU A 116 6.30 -10.99 -6.92
N LEU A 117 5.50 -10.14 -6.26
CA LEU A 117 5.28 -8.77 -6.70
C LEU A 117 6.60 -7.98 -6.75
N ALA A 118 7.44 -8.08 -5.73
CA ALA A 118 8.76 -7.44 -5.73
C ALA A 118 9.63 -7.91 -6.90
N ALA A 119 9.68 -9.22 -7.16
CA ALA A 119 10.45 -9.80 -8.26
C ALA A 119 9.94 -9.34 -9.63
N VAL A 120 8.62 -9.26 -9.82
CA VAL A 120 8.01 -8.72 -11.05
C VAL A 120 8.41 -7.26 -11.25
N LEU A 121 8.37 -6.44 -10.19
CA LEU A 121 8.74 -5.03 -10.25
C LEU A 121 10.22 -4.83 -10.57
N MET A 122 11.11 -5.61 -9.94
CA MET A 122 12.56 -5.54 -10.20
C MET A 122 12.89 -5.89 -11.65
N ARG A 123 12.30 -6.96 -12.19
CA ARG A 123 12.50 -7.34 -13.59
C ARG A 123 12.02 -6.28 -14.57
N GLN A 124 10.92 -5.59 -14.24
CA GLN A 124 10.37 -4.50 -15.06
C GLN A 124 11.16 -3.19 -14.91
N SER A 125 11.85 -2.94 -13.80
CA SER A 125 12.75 -1.80 -13.70
C SER A 125 14.06 -2.01 -14.49
N GLU A 126 14.47 -3.25 -14.69
CA GLU A 126 15.68 -3.61 -15.47
C GLU A 126 15.40 -3.66 -16.97
N SER A 127 14.19 -4.03 -17.37
CA SER A 127 13.77 -3.92 -18.76
C SER A 127 13.28 -2.49 -19.00
N GLU A 128 14.05 -1.67 -19.72
CA GLU A 128 13.60 -0.40 -20.32
C GLU A 128 12.50 -0.64 -21.38
N ASN A 129 11.49 -1.42 -21.05
CA ASN A 129 10.38 -1.66 -21.94
C ASN A 129 9.59 -0.37 -22.01
N ASP A 130 9.65 0.23 -23.18
CA ASP A 130 8.81 1.32 -23.63
C ASP A 130 7.35 0.88 -23.47
N LEU A 131 6.75 1.19 -22.31
CA LEU A 131 5.34 0.96 -22.02
C LEU A 131 4.45 1.97 -22.79
N ALA A 132 4.91 2.42 -23.97
CA ALA A 132 4.29 3.48 -24.77
C ALA A 132 3.99 4.74 -23.94
N GLY A 133 4.93 5.14 -23.08
CA GLY A 133 4.75 6.27 -22.16
C GLY A 133 3.87 6.01 -20.92
N LEU A 134 3.32 4.80 -20.77
CA LEU A 134 2.58 4.41 -19.57
C LEU A 134 3.53 4.09 -18.40
N ARG A 135 3.01 4.22 -17.18
CA ARG A 135 3.75 4.00 -15.94
C ARG A 135 3.13 2.86 -15.15
N LEU A 136 3.96 1.90 -14.76
CA LEU A 136 3.55 0.83 -13.85
C LEU A 136 3.33 1.41 -12.44
N ARG A 137 2.22 1.03 -11.81
CA ARG A 137 1.84 1.41 -10.45
C ARG A 137 1.21 0.24 -9.69
N ILE A 138 1.30 0.27 -8.37
CA ILE A 138 0.70 -0.71 -7.47
C ILE A 138 -0.46 -0.06 -6.74
N LEU A 139 -1.67 -0.48 -7.06
CA LEU A 139 -2.90 0.00 -6.42
C LEU A 139 -3.39 -1.00 -5.38
N ALA A 140 -4.12 -0.49 -4.39
CA ALA A 140 -4.92 -1.32 -3.51
C ALA A 140 -6.18 -1.78 -4.26
N ASP A 141 -6.49 -3.07 -4.19
CA ASP A 141 -7.65 -3.71 -4.84
C ASP A 141 -8.68 -4.07 -3.77
N ASP A 142 -9.09 -3.08 -2.98
CA ASP A 142 -10.04 -3.28 -1.87
C ASP A 142 -11.49 -3.41 -2.36
N LEU A 143 -11.74 -2.94 -3.59
CA LEU A 143 -12.91 -3.24 -4.38
C LEU A 143 -12.49 -4.45 -5.22
N GLN A 144 -13.20 -5.57 -5.18
CA GLN A 144 -13.12 -6.51 -6.31
C GLN A 144 -13.63 -5.75 -7.54
N LEU A 145 -12.76 -4.97 -8.20
CA LEU A 145 -13.06 -4.34 -9.47
C LEU A 145 -13.27 -5.51 -10.42
N ARG A 146 -14.54 -5.87 -10.60
CA ARG A 146 -14.94 -6.74 -11.70
C ARG A 146 -14.40 -6.04 -12.95
N PRO A 147 -13.78 -6.78 -13.87
CA PRO A 147 -13.47 -6.21 -15.17
C PRO A 147 -14.78 -5.61 -15.69
N THR A 148 -14.75 -4.34 -16.06
CA THR A 148 -15.78 -3.82 -16.97
C THR A 148 -15.72 -4.69 -18.21
N ALA A 149 -16.83 -5.41 -18.45
CA ALA A 149 -17.04 -6.25 -19.61
C ALA A 149 -16.95 -5.44 -20.91
#